data_AF-A0A7C5XZ51-F1
#
_entry.id   AF-A0A7C5XZ51-F1
#
_cell.length_a   1.000
_cell.length_b   1.000
_cell.length_c   1.000
_cell.angle_alpha   90.00
_cell.angle_beta   90.00
_cell.angle_gamma   90.00
#
_symmetry.space_group_name_H-M   'P 1'
#
loop_
_entity.id
_entity.type
_entity.pdbx_description
1 polymer ?
#
loop_
_entity_poly.entity_id
_entity_poly.type
_entity_poly.pdbx_seq_one_letter_code
_entity_poly.pdbx_strand_id
1 'polypeptide(L)'
;MGKIKILVSGLLSYDSGKTTVAKYLAKILREKGFDIGVSKPVAGHSLWLQPYTYEYSMSYKKLVGEDVVELKKYSGSNDSIEMINPLNMATLPLDPLKFLTIDLYYNNMSMINTYKLAVISRLTRCVSKDYVETTHFIIEDRYRLLSDSLRRSIDKLSTTLEPKPEPVSSEEFYKKILEASIDTDRCLEILEDKHEFLIIESFNDVASPNIYSLKSDLVLIIAPGRVFIYSGERFREVFKMILYIDSLEKIDYTNISTWPLSKDLVRYIREIDSIEIPHILDRDLFIDSIYRLSDKILSLLSYKQYSK
;
A
#
# COMPACT_ATOMS: atom_id res chain seq x y z
N MET A 1 21.58 -9.41 -13.55
CA MET A 1 20.50 -8.48 -13.96
C MET A 1 20.57 -7.26 -13.06
N GLY A 2 20.20 -6.07 -13.53
CA GLY A 2 20.01 -4.93 -12.62
C GLY A 2 18.85 -5.20 -11.66
N LYS A 3 18.76 -4.44 -10.56
CA LYS A 3 17.62 -4.47 -9.63
C LYS A 3 16.34 -4.13 -10.38
N ILE A 4 15.28 -4.90 -10.16
CA ILE A 4 14.01 -4.80 -10.89
C ILE A 4 12.90 -4.38 -9.94
N LYS A 5 12.10 -3.40 -10.38
CA LYS A 5 10.93 -2.92 -9.65
C LYS A 5 9.64 -3.16 -10.42
N ILE A 6 8.66 -3.74 -9.75
CA ILE A 6 7.34 -4.01 -10.29
C ILE A 6 6.32 -3.32 -9.39
N LEU A 7 5.66 -2.29 -9.90
CA LEU A 7 4.55 -1.64 -9.22
C LEU A 7 3.25 -2.39 -9.53
N VAL A 8 2.51 -2.78 -8.49
CA VAL A 8 1.20 -3.41 -8.57
C VAL A 8 0.16 -2.41 -8.09
N SER A 9 -0.69 -1.93 -9.00
CA SER A 9 -1.80 -1.04 -8.69
C SER A 9 -3.14 -1.59 -9.17
N GLY A 10 -4.24 -0.99 -8.71
CA GLY A 10 -5.59 -1.48 -8.91
C GLY A 10 -6.40 -0.51 -9.76
N LEU A 11 -7.24 -1.05 -10.65
CA LEU A 11 -8.21 -0.25 -11.40
C LEU A 11 -9.43 0.16 -10.55
N LEU A 12 -9.70 -0.61 -9.50
CA LEU A 12 -10.77 -0.39 -8.52
C LEU A 12 -10.17 -0.05 -7.15
N SER A 13 -10.85 0.86 -6.44
CA SER A 13 -10.46 1.35 -5.11
C SER A 13 -10.40 0.24 -4.06
N TYR A 14 -11.28 -0.76 -4.18
CA TYR A 14 -11.34 -1.92 -3.30
C TYR A 14 -11.36 -3.22 -4.10
N ASP A 15 -10.84 -4.29 -3.49
CA ASP A 15 -10.97 -5.69 -3.95
C ASP A 15 -10.60 -5.96 -5.42
N SER A 16 -9.67 -5.16 -5.97
CA SER A 16 -9.14 -5.36 -7.32
C SER A 16 -8.29 -6.64 -7.45
N GLY A 17 -7.90 -7.28 -6.35
CA GLY A 17 -7.04 -8.48 -6.35
C GLY A 17 -5.54 -8.20 -6.27
N LYS A 18 -5.13 -6.94 -6.04
CA LYS A 18 -3.72 -6.50 -5.95
C LYS A 18 -2.86 -7.39 -5.04
N THR A 19 -3.21 -7.48 -3.77
CA THR A 19 -2.44 -8.22 -2.75
C THR A 19 -2.34 -9.70 -3.10
N THR A 20 -3.42 -10.27 -3.62
CA THR A 20 -3.45 -11.67 -4.07
C THR A 20 -2.48 -11.91 -5.23
N VAL A 21 -2.52 -11.09 -6.28
CA VAL A 21 -1.57 -11.22 -7.39
C VAL A 21 -0.14 -10.96 -6.91
N ALA A 22 0.10 -9.89 -6.14
CA ALA A 22 1.41 -9.50 -5.67
C ALA A 22 2.07 -10.59 -4.80
N LYS A 23 1.35 -11.18 -3.84
CA LYS A 23 1.90 -12.21 -2.95
C LYS A 23 2.22 -13.51 -3.70
N TYR A 24 1.37 -13.94 -4.63
CA TYR A 24 1.64 -15.16 -5.40
C TYR A 24 2.74 -14.94 -6.45
N LEU A 25 2.81 -13.76 -7.06
CA LEU A 25 3.91 -13.40 -7.94
C LEU A 25 5.25 -13.41 -7.17
N ALA A 26 5.29 -12.84 -5.97
CA ALA A 26 6.46 -12.88 -5.10
C ALA A 26 6.90 -14.32 -4.79
N LYS A 27 5.94 -15.17 -4.40
CA LYS A 27 6.18 -16.59 -4.10
C LYS A 27 6.76 -17.34 -5.31
N ILE A 28 6.18 -17.16 -6.49
CA ILE A 28 6.59 -17.87 -7.71
C ILE A 28 7.96 -17.39 -8.21
N LEU A 29 8.23 -16.09 -8.18
CA LEU A 29 9.55 -15.58 -8.55
C LEU A 29 10.63 -16.09 -7.58
N ARG A 30 10.34 -16.16 -6.28
CA ARG A 30 11.23 -16.81 -5.31
C ARG A 30 11.47 -18.28 -5.63
N GLU A 31 10.42 -19.03 -5.96
CA GLU A 31 10.56 -20.46 -6.36
C GLU A 31 11.41 -20.64 -7.62
N LYS A 32 11.47 -19.64 -8.49
CA LYS A 32 12.37 -19.59 -9.65
C LYS A 32 13.81 -19.20 -9.29
N GLY A 33 14.11 -18.93 -8.01
CA GLY A 33 15.46 -18.71 -7.49
C GLY A 33 15.87 -17.24 -7.33
N PHE A 34 14.95 -16.29 -7.51
CA PHE A 34 15.24 -14.86 -7.34
C PHE A 34 15.12 -14.43 -5.88
N ASP A 35 15.93 -13.45 -5.47
CA ASP A 35 15.76 -12.76 -4.20
C ASP A 35 14.67 -11.66 -4.30
N ILE A 36 13.62 -11.78 -3.46
CA ILE A 36 12.39 -11.00 -3.58
C ILE A 36 12.14 -10.16 -2.33
N GLY A 37 12.17 -8.84 -2.53
CA GLY A 37 11.61 -7.86 -1.62
C GLY A 37 10.14 -7.56 -1.95
N VAL A 38 9.39 -7.17 -0.94
CA VAL A 38 8.02 -6.67 -1.10
C VAL A 38 7.87 -5.35 -0.34
N SER A 39 7.01 -4.48 -0.83
CA SER A 39 6.64 -3.26 -0.13
C SER A 39 5.16 -2.96 -0.33
N LYS A 40 4.53 -2.45 0.71
CA LYS A 40 3.24 -1.77 0.65
C LYS A 40 3.42 -0.44 1.38
N PRO A 41 3.93 0.60 0.71
CA PRO A 41 4.45 1.79 1.38
C PRO A 41 3.42 2.48 2.28
N VAL A 42 2.16 2.51 1.81
CA VAL A 42 1.02 3.06 2.52
C VAL A 42 -0.06 2.00 2.64
N ALA A 43 -0.58 1.79 3.85
CA ALA A 43 -1.66 0.85 4.13
C ALA A 43 -2.71 1.48 5.04
N GLY A 44 -3.94 1.00 4.87
CA GLY A 44 -5.10 1.40 5.63
C GLY A 44 -6.00 0.21 5.83
N HIS A 45 -6.47 -0.04 7.06
CA HIS A 45 -7.30 -1.20 7.37
C HIS A 45 -8.35 -0.88 8.44
N SER A 46 -9.41 -1.69 8.50
CA SER A 46 -10.48 -1.53 9.48
C SER A 46 -10.31 -2.53 10.62
N LEU A 47 -10.07 -2.06 11.84
CA LEU A 47 -10.02 -2.93 13.02
C LEU A 47 -11.39 -3.54 13.36
N TRP A 48 -12.47 -3.00 12.79
CA TRP A 48 -13.83 -3.52 12.96
C TRP A 48 -14.16 -4.64 11.96
N LEU A 49 -13.85 -4.44 10.67
CA LEU A 49 -14.16 -5.41 9.62
C LEU A 49 -13.10 -6.50 9.48
N GLN A 50 -11.86 -6.23 9.91
CA GLN A 50 -10.72 -7.13 9.74
C GLN A 50 -10.12 -7.49 11.10
N PRO A 51 -10.82 -8.25 11.97
CA PRO A 51 -10.42 -8.50 13.36
C PRO A 51 -9.04 -9.17 13.48
N TYR A 52 -8.61 -9.97 12.51
CA TYR A 52 -7.28 -10.59 12.51
C TYR A 52 -6.13 -9.58 12.52
N THR A 53 -6.34 -8.37 11.97
CA THR A 53 -5.33 -7.30 12.02
C THR A 53 -5.04 -6.82 13.44
N TYR A 54 -6.03 -6.92 14.34
CA TYR A 54 -5.84 -6.66 15.77
C TYR A 54 -4.90 -7.70 16.36
N GLU A 55 -5.14 -8.99 16.11
CA GLU A 55 -4.31 -10.09 16.61
C GLU A 55 -2.87 -10.02 16.08
N TYR A 56 -2.70 -9.75 14.79
CA TYR A 56 -1.38 -9.49 14.22
C TYR A 56 -0.71 -8.31 14.89
N SER A 57 -1.42 -7.20 15.12
CA SER A 57 -0.83 -6.03 15.77
C SER A 57 -0.38 -6.30 17.20
N MET A 58 -1.15 -7.10 17.95
CA MET A 58 -0.78 -7.57 19.29
C MET A 58 0.45 -8.47 19.25
N SER A 59 0.52 -9.40 18.29
CA SER A 59 1.64 -10.33 18.13
C SER A 59 2.95 -9.65 17.72
N TYR A 60 2.87 -8.74 16.74
CA TYR A 60 4.04 -7.99 16.26
C TYR A 60 4.42 -6.85 17.23
N LYS A 61 3.54 -6.50 18.18
CA LYS A 61 3.64 -5.28 19.00
C LYS A 61 3.79 -4.01 18.17
N LYS A 62 3.25 -4.03 16.95
CA LYS A 62 3.27 -2.94 15.98
C LYS A 62 1.91 -2.91 15.31
N LEU A 63 1.36 -1.73 15.05
CA LEU A 63 0.16 -1.63 14.22
C LEU A 63 0.45 -2.15 12.80
N VAL A 64 -0.22 -3.22 12.39
CA VAL A 64 -0.01 -3.88 11.10
C VAL A 64 -1.34 -4.33 10.48
N GLY A 65 -1.42 -4.25 9.15
CA GLY A 65 -2.56 -4.75 8.38
C GLY A 65 -2.28 -6.15 7.81
N GLU A 66 -3.35 -6.83 7.40
CA GLU A 66 -3.30 -8.20 6.88
C GLU A 66 -2.44 -8.32 5.60
N ASP A 67 -2.60 -7.38 4.67
CA ASP A 67 -1.89 -7.41 3.38
C ASP A 67 -0.37 -7.48 3.55
N VAL A 68 0.16 -6.71 4.51
CA VAL A 68 1.60 -6.64 4.77
C VAL A 68 2.13 -7.95 5.35
N VAL A 69 1.35 -8.57 6.25
CA VAL A 69 1.69 -9.86 6.85
C VAL A 69 1.72 -10.95 5.77
N GLU A 70 0.71 -10.97 4.90
CA GLU A 70 0.64 -11.92 3.79
C GLU A 70 1.74 -11.69 2.74
N LEU A 71 2.01 -10.45 2.34
CA LEU A 71 3.12 -10.12 1.43
C LEU A 71 4.46 -10.61 1.99
N LYS A 72 4.76 -10.29 3.26
CA LYS A 72 6.00 -10.73 3.94
C LYS A 72 6.12 -12.25 3.97
N LYS A 73 5.04 -12.94 4.34
CA LYS A 73 5.01 -14.41 4.42
C LYS A 73 5.30 -15.06 3.06
N TYR A 74 4.67 -14.56 2.00
CA TYR A 74 4.80 -15.17 0.67
C TYR A 74 6.11 -14.81 -0.03
N SER A 75 6.65 -13.60 0.20
CA SER A 75 7.99 -13.25 -0.27
C SER A 75 9.07 -14.04 0.45
N GLY A 76 8.87 -14.39 1.73
CA GLY A 76 9.91 -15.03 2.56
C GLY A 76 11.10 -14.12 2.83
N SER A 77 10.94 -12.81 2.60
CA SER A 77 11.94 -11.84 3.01
C SER A 77 12.02 -11.75 4.53
N ASN A 78 13.25 -11.56 5.03
CA ASN A 78 13.54 -11.27 6.42
C ASN A 78 13.39 -9.79 6.79
N ASP A 79 12.98 -8.93 5.86
CA ASP A 79 12.76 -7.50 6.13
C ASP A 79 11.78 -7.27 7.29
N SER A 80 12.02 -6.22 8.06
CA SER A 80 11.12 -5.83 9.14
C SER A 80 9.74 -5.43 8.57
N ILE A 81 8.67 -5.70 9.34
CA ILE A 81 7.31 -5.41 8.86
C ILE A 81 7.05 -3.90 8.76
N GLU A 82 7.83 -3.13 9.51
CA GLU A 82 7.88 -1.68 9.49
C GLU A 82 8.53 -1.14 8.22
N MET A 83 9.58 -1.81 7.70
CA MET A 83 10.22 -1.44 6.45
C MET A 83 9.36 -1.78 5.23
N ILE A 84 8.68 -2.93 5.26
CA ILE A 84 7.75 -3.33 4.18
C ILE A 84 6.57 -2.34 4.11
N ASN A 85 6.08 -1.87 5.26
CA ASN A 85 4.95 -0.95 5.35
C ASN A 85 5.22 0.24 6.28
N PRO A 86 5.94 1.27 5.81
CA PRO A 86 6.32 2.41 6.63
C PRO A 86 5.13 3.20 7.20
N LEU A 87 4.06 3.38 6.42
CA LEU A 87 2.87 4.08 6.88
C LEU A 87 1.67 3.14 6.97
N ASN A 88 1.12 2.99 8.18
CA ASN A 88 -0.08 2.19 8.42
C ASN A 88 -1.13 2.97 9.20
N MET A 89 -2.37 2.96 8.73
CA MET A 89 -3.51 3.59 9.39
C MET A 89 -4.59 2.56 9.71
N ALA A 90 -5.13 2.62 10.91
CA ALA A 90 -6.24 1.78 11.34
C ALA A 90 -7.48 2.63 11.65
N THR A 91 -8.60 2.22 11.08
CA THR A 91 -9.90 2.87 11.26
C THR A 91 -10.81 2.05 12.17
N LEU A 92 -11.73 2.73 12.83
CA LEU A 92 -12.85 2.15 13.56
C LEU A 92 -14.11 2.97 13.28
N PRO A 93 -15.31 2.36 13.36
CA PRO A 93 -16.55 3.11 13.26
C PRO A 93 -16.64 4.11 14.42
N LEU A 94 -16.91 5.37 14.09
CA LEU A 94 -17.21 6.39 15.08
C LEU A 94 -18.65 6.21 15.57
N ASP A 95 -18.91 6.58 16.83
CA ASP A 95 -20.22 6.43 17.45
C ASP A 95 -21.20 7.52 16.95
N PRO A 96 -22.30 7.17 16.26
CA PRO A 96 -23.27 8.14 15.77
C PRO A 96 -23.85 9.03 16.87
N LEU A 97 -23.95 8.53 18.11
CA LEU A 97 -24.49 9.29 19.26
C LEU A 97 -23.53 10.36 19.76
N LYS A 98 -22.27 10.37 19.30
CA LYS A 98 -21.28 11.42 19.61
C LYS A 98 -21.34 12.61 18.64
N PHE A 99 -22.22 12.56 17.63
CA PHE A 99 -22.42 13.65 16.67
C PHE A 99 -23.69 14.43 16.99
N LEU A 100 -23.65 15.75 16.76
CA LEU A 100 -24.81 16.62 16.99
C LEU A 100 -25.98 16.29 16.04
N THR A 101 -25.67 15.89 14.80
CA THR A 101 -26.68 15.50 13.80
C THR A 101 -26.22 14.28 13.01
N ILE A 102 -27.18 13.57 12.43
CA ILE A 102 -26.90 12.42 11.56
C ILE A 102 -26.16 12.86 10.28
N ASP A 103 -26.42 14.07 9.77
CA ASP A 103 -25.72 14.63 8.61
C ASP A 103 -24.24 14.86 8.92
N LEU A 104 -23.91 15.35 10.12
CA LEU A 104 -22.52 15.49 10.56
C LEU A 104 -21.83 14.14 10.66
N TYR A 105 -22.53 13.12 11.14
CA TYR A 105 -22.03 11.74 11.13
C TYR A 105 -21.76 11.26 9.69
N TYR A 106 -22.73 11.38 8.77
CA TYR A 106 -22.56 10.97 7.37
C TYR A 106 -21.44 11.74 6.67
N ASN A 107 -21.31 13.04 6.90
CA ASN A 107 -20.23 13.86 6.33
C ASN A 107 -18.85 13.38 6.79
N ASN A 108 -18.72 12.97 8.06
CA ASN A 108 -17.48 12.39 8.60
C ASN A 108 -17.26 10.94 8.14
N MET A 109 -18.32 10.16 7.92
CA MET A 109 -18.27 8.77 7.46
C MET A 109 -18.16 8.63 5.95
N SER A 110 -18.30 9.71 5.17
CA SER A 110 -18.13 9.67 3.72
C SER A 110 -16.73 9.15 3.38
N MET A 111 -16.68 7.88 2.95
CA MET A 111 -15.53 6.99 2.94
C MET A 111 -14.44 7.34 1.90
N ILE A 112 -14.35 8.59 1.47
CA ILE A 112 -13.43 8.95 0.39
C ILE A 112 -11.97 8.91 0.87
N ASN A 113 -11.72 8.96 2.19
CA ASN A 113 -10.36 9.09 2.71
C ASN A 113 -10.12 8.36 4.03
N THR A 114 -9.41 7.22 3.98
CA THR A 114 -9.02 6.39 5.14
C THR A 114 -8.33 7.19 6.26
N TYR A 115 -7.52 8.20 5.92
CA TYR A 115 -6.86 9.05 6.91
C TYR A 115 -7.85 9.87 7.76
N LYS A 116 -9.04 10.21 7.25
CA LYS A 116 -10.05 10.97 8.01
C LYS A 116 -10.71 10.13 9.10
N LEU A 117 -10.72 8.81 8.91
CA LEU A 117 -11.29 7.83 9.82
C LEU A 117 -10.23 7.12 10.68
N ALA A 118 -8.95 7.42 10.46
CA ALA A 118 -7.87 6.82 11.21
C ALA A 118 -7.99 7.22 12.69
N VAL A 119 -7.97 6.22 13.57
CA VAL A 119 -7.99 6.40 15.03
C VAL A 119 -6.61 6.14 15.61
N ILE A 120 -5.89 5.19 15.04
CA ILE A 120 -4.51 4.88 15.41
C ILE A 120 -3.69 4.70 14.12
N SER A 121 -2.43 5.14 14.15
CA SER A 121 -1.54 5.09 13.01
C SER A 121 -0.12 4.73 13.42
N ARG A 122 0.70 4.33 12.45
CA ARG A 122 2.12 4.06 12.58
C ARG A 122 2.85 4.74 11.43
N LEU A 123 3.90 5.48 11.77
CA LEU A 123 4.89 5.96 10.81
C LEU A 123 6.24 5.32 11.15
N THR A 124 6.98 4.92 10.11
CA THR A 124 8.32 4.38 10.24
C THR A 124 9.27 5.10 9.32
N ARG A 125 10.40 5.55 9.88
CA ARG A 125 11.54 6.10 9.17
C ARG A 125 12.61 5.02 9.01
N CYS A 126 12.95 4.67 7.77
CA CYS A 126 14.03 3.73 7.51
C CYS A 126 15.39 4.45 7.49
N VAL A 127 16.17 4.26 8.55
CA VAL A 127 17.47 4.94 8.73
C VAL A 127 18.57 4.24 7.95
N SER A 128 18.62 2.90 8.05
CA SER A 128 19.57 2.04 7.34
C SER A 128 18.93 0.71 6.96
N LYS A 129 19.72 -0.20 6.37
CA LYS A 129 19.27 -1.54 5.97
C LYS A 129 18.78 -2.40 7.15
N ASP A 130 19.27 -2.12 8.34
CA ASP A 130 19.08 -2.93 9.54
C ASP A 130 18.45 -2.14 10.71
N TYR A 131 18.20 -0.84 10.52
CA TYR A 131 17.66 0.02 11.57
C TYR A 131 16.52 0.91 11.05
N VAL A 132 15.40 0.84 11.76
CA VAL A 132 14.20 1.63 11.52
C VAL A 132 13.75 2.30 12.82
N GLU A 133 13.18 3.48 12.70
CA GLU A 133 12.54 4.19 13.80
C GLU A 133 11.04 4.21 13.58
N THR A 134 10.28 3.76 14.57
CA THR A 134 8.82 3.69 14.49
C THR A 134 8.20 4.59 15.53
N THR A 135 7.17 5.33 15.13
CA THR A 135 6.28 6.05 16.04
C THR A 135 4.84 5.61 15.78
N HIS A 136 4.11 5.33 16.86
CA HIS A 136 2.67 5.11 16.80
C HIS A 136 1.94 6.38 17.25
N PHE A 137 0.77 6.63 16.71
CA PHE A 137 -0.04 7.81 17.02
C PHE A 137 -1.46 7.39 17.34
N ILE A 138 -2.05 7.99 18.38
CA ILE A 138 -3.49 7.95 18.61
C ILE A 138 -4.09 9.31 18.25
N ILE A 139 -5.05 9.32 17.32
CA ILE A 139 -5.68 10.54 16.83
C ILE A 139 -6.78 10.91 17.81
N GLU A 140 -6.49 11.82 18.74
CA GLU A 140 -7.31 12.06 19.94
C GLU A 140 -8.75 12.45 19.60
N ASP A 141 -8.94 13.34 18.62
CA ASP A 141 -10.26 13.81 18.21
C ASP A 141 -11.14 12.67 17.71
N ARG A 142 -10.55 11.66 17.06
CA ARG A 142 -11.25 10.49 16.53
C ARG A 142 -11.46 9.43 17.60
N TYR A 143 -10.45 9.20 18.44
CA TYR A 143 -10.58 8.35 19.62
C TYR A 143 -11.71 8.82 20.54
N ARG A 144 -11.87 10.14 20.72
CA ARG A 144 -12.96 10.74 21.52
C ARG A 144 -14.36 10.53 20.92
N LEU A 145 -14.47 10.10 19.67
CA LEU A 145 -15.74 9.81 19.01
C LEU A 145 -16.06 8.31 19.00
N LEU A 146 -15.21 7.46 19.56
CA LEU A 146 -15.49 6.04 19.70
C LEU A 146 -16.47 5.76 20.85
N SER A 147 -17.23 4.68 20.69
CA SER A 147 -18.01 4.06 21.77
C SER A 147 -17.08 3.45 22.82
N ASP A 148 -17.56 3.30 24.06
CA ASP A 148 -16.74 2.82 25.18
C ASP A 148 -16.14 1.44 24.93
N SER A 149 -16.89 0.55 24.27
CA SER A 149 -16.39 -0.78 23.93
C SER A 149 -15.21 -0.74 22.96
N LEU A 150 -15.26 0.15 21.96
CA LEU A 150 -14.19 0.31 20.98
C LEU A 150 -12.95 0.97 21.58
N ARG A 151 -13.16 1.94 22.48
CA ARG A 151 -12.05 2.57 23.23
C ARG A 151 -11.27 1.54 24.03
N ARG A 152 -11.94 0.64 24.76
CA ARG A 152 -11.26 -0.43 25.51
C ARG A 152 -10.36 -1.29 24.63
N SER A 153 -10.80 -1.60 23.41
CA SER A 153 -9.98 -2.34 22.45
C SER A 153 -8.73 -1.56 22.02
N ILE A 154 -8.89 -0.25 21.76
CA ILE A 154 -7.77 0.65 21.43
C ILE A 154 -6.83 0.86 22.61
N ASP A 155 -7.34 0.98 23.83
CA ASP A 155 -6.53 1.13 25.05
C ASP A 155 -5.65 -0.12 25.24
N LYS A 156 -6.24 -1.30 25.12
CA LYS A 156 -5.52 -2.57 25.20
C LYS A 156 -4.45 -2.67 24.11
N LEU A 157 -4.78 -2.32 22.86
CA LEU A 157 -3.82 -2.29 21.76
C LEU A 157 -2.67 -1.31 22.06
N SER A 158 -3.00 -0.09 22.49
CA SER A 158 -2.04 0.98 22.79
C SER A 158 -1.06 0.61 23.90
N THR A 159 -1.49 -0.16 24.90
CA THR A 159 -0.59 -0.67 25.95
C THR A 159 0.37 -1.77 25.47
N THR A 160 0.07 -2.42 24.35
CA THR A 160 0.87 -3.53 23.79
C THR A 160 1.84 -3.06 22.70
N LEU A 161 1.51 -1.98 21.99
CA LEU A 161 2.36 -1.43 20.94
C LEU A 161 3.69 -0.90 21.49
N GLU A 162 4.75 -1.13 20.72
CA GLU A 162 6.11 -0.68 21.03
C GLU A 162 6.69 0.14 19.86
N PRO A 163 6.98 1.45 20.03
CA PRO A 163 6.69 2.25 21.21
C PRO A 163 5.17 2.45 21.44
N LYS A 164 4.81 2.91 22.63
CA LYS A 164 3.41 3.27 22.91
C LYS A 164 2.99 4.45 22.02
N PRO A 165 1.72 4.52 21.60
CA PRO A 165 1.26 5.60 20.74
C PRO A 165 1.26 6.95 21.45
N GLU A 166 1.72 7.97 20.74
CA GLU A 166 1.67 9.36 21.15
C GLU A 166 0.32 9.99 20.77
N PRO A 167 -0.32 10.78 21.65
CA PRO A 167 -1.53 11.51 21.31
C PRO A 167 -1.21 12.64 20.33
N VAL A 168 -2.02 12.76 19.29
CA VAL A 168 -1.96 13.86 18.31
C VAL A 168 -3.36 14.32 17.95
N SER A 169 -3.50 15.61 17.64
CA SER A 169 -4.70 16.12 17.00
C SER A 169 -4.83 15.59 15.57
N SER A 170 -6.04 15.65 15.01
CA SER A 170 -6.26 15.30 13.60
C SER A 170 -5.49 16.20 12.62
N GLU A 171 -5.24 17.46 12.97
CA GLU A 171 -4.44 18.39 12.16
C GLU A 171 -2.95 18.03 12.17
N GLU A 172 -2.38 17.75 13.34
CA GLU A 172 -0.98 17.31 13.46
C GLU A 172 -0.76 15.97 12.77
N PHE A 173 -1.72 15.05 12.89
CA PHE A 173 -1.67 13.78 12.18
C PHE A 173 -1.62 14.00 10.66
N TYR A 174 -2.44 14.91 10.13
CA TYR A 174 -2.41 15.24 8.70
C TYR A 174 -1.05 15.75 8.25
N LYS A 175 -0.41 16.65 9.02
CA LYS A 175 0.96 17.14 8.72
C LYS A 175 1.97 16.01 8.66
N LYS A 176 1.93 15.08 9.62
CA LYS A 176 2.81 13.90 9.65
C LYS A 176 2.61 12.97 8.45
N ILE A 177 1.38 12.83 7.95
CA ILE A 177 1.10 12.05 6.74
C ILE A 177 1.73 12.67 5.49
N LEU A 178 1.75 14.00 5.37
CA LEU A 178 2.41 14.68 4.25
C LEU A 178 3.92 14.42 4.27
N GLU A 179 4.53 14.49 5.47
CA GLU A 179 5.95 14.22 5.69
C GLU A 179 6.32 12.75 5.44
N ALA A 180 5.38 11.81 5.70
CA ALA A 180 5.59 10.38 5.53
C ALA A 180 5.97 9.98 4.10
N SER A 181 5.66 10.79 3.09
CA SER A 181 6.06 10.54 1.70
C SER A 181 7.57 10.30 1.56
N ILE A 182 8.39 11.12 2.22
CA ILE A 182 9.85 11.03 2.23
C ILE A 182 10.30 9.72 2.89
N ASP A 183 9.69 9.38 4.03
CA ASP A 183 10.02 8.16 4.77
C ASP A 183 9.67 6.90 3.96
N THR A 184 8.53 6.91 3.28
CA THR A 184 8.10 5.79 2.45
C THR A 184 9.00 5.60 1.22
N ASP A 185 9.45 6.69 0.58
CA ASP A 185 10.42 6.66 -0.51
C ASP A 185 11.77 6.10 -0.03
N ARG A 186 12.22 6.54 1.15
CA ARG A 186 13.48 6.08 1.74
C ARG A 186 13.47 4.58 2.07
N CYS A 187 12.36 4.06 2.59
CA CYS A 187 12.21 2.62 2.83
C CYS A 187 12.27 1.82 1.53
N LEU A 188 11.64 2.32 0.45
CA LEU A 188 11.71 1.67 -0.87
C LEU A 188 13.13 1.64 -1.43
N GLU A 189 13.89 2.73 -1.31
CA GLU A 189 15.30 2.78 -1.71
C GLU A 189 16.11 1.67 -1.03
N ILE A 190 15.94 1.53 0.28
CA ILE A 190 16.65 0.53 1.08
C ILE A 190 16.24 -0.90 0.66
N LEU A 191 14.96 -1.14 0.44
CA LEU A 191 14.46 -2.45 -0.02
C LEU A 191 14.96 -2.80 -1.43
N GLU A 192 14.92 -1.84 -2.36
CA GLU A 192 15.54 -2.01 -3.67
C GLU A 192 17.02 -2.36 -3.53
N ASP A 193 17.70 -1.74 -2.55
CA ASP A 193 19.11 -2.00 -2.33
C ASP A 193 19.46 -3.37 -1.77
N LYS A 194 18.48 -4.08 -1.25
CA LYS A 194 18.63 -5.40 -0.62
C LYS A 194 18.26 -6.54 -1.55
N HIS A 195 17.37 -6.32 -2.52
CA HIS A 195 16.77 -7.40 -3.31
C HIS A 195 16.98 -7.27 -4.81
N GLU A 196 16.99 -8.40 -5.52
CA GLU A 196 17.02 -8.43 -6.98
C GLU A 196 15.71 -7.96 -7.59
N PHE A 197 14.58 -8.37 -7.00
CA PHE A 197 13.25 -7.91 -7.36
C PHE A 197 12.58 -7.24 -6.18
N LEU A 198 11.92 -6.12 -6.43
CA LEU A 198 11.04 -5.44 -5.48
C LEU A 198 9.64 -5.33 -6.06
N ILE A 199 8.67 -6.00 -5.42
CA ILE A 199 7.25 -5.88 -5.74
C ILE A 199 6.63 -4.83 -4.82
N ILE A 200 6.09 -3.77 -5.39
CA ILE A 200 5.53 -2.62 -4.67
C ILE A 200 4.02 -2.62 -4.88
N GLU A 201 3.24 -2.81 -3.81
CA GLU A 201 1.78 -2.71 -3.86
C GLU A 201 1.31 -1.30 -3.53
N SER A 202 0.44 -0.72 -4.37
CA SER A 202 -0.17 0.58 -4.12
C SER A 202 -1.30 0.54 -3.08
N PHE A 203 -1.71 1.72 -2.64
CA PHE A 203 -2.82 1.91 -1.71
C PHE A 203 -4.14 2.19 -2.46
N ASN A 204 -5.17 1.37 -2.26
CA ASN A 204 -6.44 1.48 -2.99
C ASN A 204 -6.25 1.47 -4.53
N ASP A 205 -6.73 2.49 -5.25
CA ASP A 205 -6.61 2.68 -6.70
C ASP A 205 -5.68 3.81 -7.10
N VAL A 206 -4.88 4.34 -6.16
CA VAL A 206 -3.86 5.34 -6.52
C VAL A 206 -2.85 4.72 -7.48
N ALA A 207 -2.51 5.44 -8.55
CA ALA A 207 -1.64 4.92 -9.60
C ALA A 207 -0.22 4.63 -9.07
N SER A 208 0.23 5.37 -8.06
CA SER A 208 1.52 5.16 -7.38
C SER A 208 1.38 5.55 -5.91
N PRO A 209 1.95 4.79 -4.95
CA PRO A 209 1.85 5.15 -3.53
C PRO A 209 2.81 6.26 -3.11
N ASN A 210 3.86 6.52 -3.89
CA ASN A 210 4.85 7.60 -3.66
C ASN A 210 5.68 7.85 -4.93
N ILE A 211 6.61 8.81 -4.89
CA ILE A 211 7.35 9.25 -6.09
C ILE A 211 8.35 8.17 -6.49
N TYR A 212 8.97 7.50 -5.52
CA TYR A 212 9.98 6.50 -5.80
C TYR A 212 9.41 5.30 -6.56
N SER A 213 8.17 4.91 -6.27
CA SER A 213 7.47 3.82 -6.96
C SER A 213 7.30 4.05 -8.47
N LEU A 214 7.32 5.30 -8.95
CA LEU A 214 7.28 5.62 -10.39
C LEU A 214 8.56 5.23 -11.14
N LYS A 215 9.65 4.92 -10.41
CA LYS A 215 10.89 4.39 -11.00
C LYS A 215 10.80 2.90 -11.32
N SER A 216 9.62 2.30 -11.28
CA SER A 216 9.41 0.89 -11.62
C SER A 216 9.71 0.59 -13.08
N ASP A 217 10.16 -0.64 -13.36
CA ASP A 217 10.46 -1.13 -14.71
C ASP A 217 9.20 -1.53 -15.46
N LEU A 218 8.26 -2.12 -14.71
CA LEU A 218 6.93 -2.54 -15.15
C LEU A 218 5.88 -2.10 -14.13
N VAL A 219 4.68 -1.84 -14.62
CA VAL A 219 3.49 -1.58 -13.80
C VAL A 219 2.42 -2.60 -14.16
N LEU A 220 1.90 -3.28 -13.15
CA LEU A 220 0.78 -4.20 -13.25
C LEU A 220 -0.47 -3.49 -12.74
N ILE A 221 -1.43 -3.24 -13.62
CA ILE A 221 -2.75 -2.75 -13.21
C ILE A 221 -3.70 -3.94 -13.12
N ILE A 222 -4.24 -4.17 -11.93
CA ILE A 222 -5.08 -5.31 -11.62
C ILE A 222 -6.55 -4.89 -11.65
N ALA A 223 -7.35 -5.65 -12.38
CA ALA A 223 -8.79 -5.64 -12.33
C ALA A 223 -9.29 -7.05 -12.00
N PRO A 224 -10.52 -7.22 -11.46
CA PRO A 224 -11.10 -8.53 -11.32
C PRO A 224 -11.03 -9.31 -12.64
N GLY A 225 -10.41 -10.49 -12.62
CA GLY A 225 -10.27 -11.35 -13.80
C GLY A 225 -9.06 -11.06 -14.70
N ARG A 226 -8.27 -9.99 -14.48
CA ARG A 226 -7.21 -9.61 -15.42
C ARG A 226 -6.06 -8.79 -14.81
N VAL A 227 -4.85 -9.06 -15.28
CA VAL A 227 -3.67 -8.18 -15.10
C VAL A 227 -3.32 -7.54 -16.44
N PHE A 228 -3.17 -6.22 -16.43
CA PHE A 228 -2.62 -5.45 -17.53
C PHE A 228 -1.19 -5.06 -17.20
N ILE A 229 -0.27 -5.28 -18.14
CA ILE A 229 1.16 -4.98 -17.98
C ILE A 229 1.46 -3.72 -18.76
N TYR A 230 2.14 -2.76 -18.13
CA TYR A 230 2.56 -1.49 -18.73
C TYR A 230 4.07 -1.30 -18.59
N SER A 231 4.67 -0.56 -19.53
CA SER A 231 6.04 -0.06 -19.35
C SER A 231 6.07 0.99 -18.26
N GLY A 232 6.92 0.81 -17.25
CA GLY A 232 7.03 1.78 -16.16
C GLY A 232 7.56 3.16 -16.59
N GLU A 233 8.31 3.23 -17.69
CA GLU A 233 8.72 4.51 -18.28
C GLU A 233 7.55 5.31 -18.82
N ARG A 234 6.77 4.72 -19.72
CA ARG A 234 5.57 5.36 -20.29
C ARG A 234 4.55 5.69 -19.20
N PHE A 235 4.39 4.80 -18.23
CA PHE A 235 3.49 5.02 -17.09
C PHE A 235 3.90 6.26 -16.30
N ARG A 236 5.20 6.41 -16.00
CA ARG A 236 5.75 7.58 -15.31
C ARG A 236 5.60 8.87 -16.13
N GLU A 237 5.77 8.83 -17.45
CA GLU A 237 5.59 10.00 -18.32
C GLU A 237 4.15 10.50 -18.27
N VAL A 238 3.18 9.60 -18.43
CA VAL A 238 1.74 9.94 -18.35
C VAL A 238 1.38 10.40 -16.94
N PHE A 239 1.90 9.75 -15.90
CA PHE A 239 1.70 10.19 -14.51
C PHE A 239 2.15 11.65 -14.31
N LYS A 240 3.34 12.01 -14.78
CA LYS A 240 3.88 13.38 -14.72
C LYS A 240 3.07 14.37 -15.54
N MET A 241 2.56 13.96 -16.70
CA MET A 241 1.69 14.79 -17.54
C MET A 241 0.41 15.15 -16.80
N ILE A 242 -0.25 14.18 -16.17
CA ILE A 242 -1.46 14.41 -15.35
C ILE A 242 -1.12 15.34 -14.18
N LEU A 243 -0.04 15.04 -13.43
CA LEU A 243 0.40 15.91 -12.34
C LEU A 243 0.64 17.36 -12.80
N TYR A 244 1.25 17.54 -13.97
CA TYR A 244 1.46 18.87 -14.52
C TYR A 244 0.14 19.57 -14.84
N ILE A 245 -0.81 18.88 -15.47
CA ILE A 245 -2.13 19.42 -15.77
C ILE A 245 -2.84 19.85 -14.48
N ASP A 246 -2.98 18.98 -13.48
CA ASP A 246 -3.71 19.38 -12.27
C ASP A 246 -2.91 20.37 -11.39
N SER A 247 -1.58 20.52 -11.60
CA SER A 247 -0.81 21.62 -10.99
C SER A 247 -1.21 22.98 -11.53
N LEU A 248 -1.54 23.05 -12.83
CA LEU A 248 -2.07 24.27 -13.45
C LEU A 248 -3.46 24.58 -12.88
N GLU A 249 -4.20 23.55 -12.46
CA GLU A 249 -5.48 23.66 -11.75
C GLU A 249 -5.34 23.93 -10.24
N LYS A 250 -4.09 24.09 -9.74
CA LYS A 250 -3.74 24.33 -8.33
C LYS A 250 -4.15 23.19 -7.37
N ILE A 251 -4.07 21.94 -7.83
CA ILE A 251 -4.24 20.77 -6.95
C ILE A 251 -2.98 20.57 -6.08
N ASP A 252 -3.17 20.32 -4.78
CA ASP A 252 -2.10 20.10 -3.81
C ASP A 252 -1.62 18.64 -3.82
N TYR A 253 -0.48 18.38 -4.45
CA TYR A 253 0.12 17.03 -4.56
C TYR A 253 0.98 16.60 -3.38
N THR A 254 1.16 17.45 -2.36
CA THR A 254 1.76 16.99 -1.10
C THR A 254 0.87 15.97 -0.41
N ASN A 255 -0.42 15.97 -0.75
CA ASN A 255 -1.42 15.06 -0.21
C ASN A 255 -1.59 13.82 -1.12
N ILE A 256 -1.32 12.62 -0.61
CA ILE A 256 -1.51 11.36 -1.34
C ILE A 256 -2.95 11.14 -1.87
N SER A 257 -3.96 11.81 -1.29
CA SER A 257 -5.36 11.72 -1.74
C SER A 257 -5.70 12.54 -2.98
N THR A 258 -4.77 13.36 -3.46
CA THR A 258 -4.88 14.06 -4.75
C THR A 258 -4.05 13.39 -5.84
N TRP A 259 -3.40 12.27 -5.53
CA TRP A 259 -2.58 11.56 -6.50
C TRP A 259 -3.45 10.94 -7.60
N PRO A 260 -2.97 10.96 -8.86
CA PRO A 260 -3.69 10.35 -9.97
C PRO A 260 -4.12 8.91 -9.67
N LEU A 261 -5.36 8.57 -10.03
CA LEU A 261 -5.85 7.21 -9.90
C LEU A 261 -5.43 6.39 -11.13
N SER A 262 -5.33 5.07 -10.98
CA SER A 262 -4.97 4.18 -12.09
C SER A 262 -5.87 4.37 -13.31
N LYS A 263 -7.18 4.59 -13.07
CA LYS A 263 -8.18 4.83 -14.12
C LYS A 263 -7.89 6.07 -14.97
N ASP A 264 -7.20 7.06 -14.41
CA ASP A 264 -6.90 8.33 -15.07
C ASP A 264 -5.72 8.13 -16.02
N LEU A 265 -4.75 7.29 -15.63
CA LEU A 265 -3.60 6.96 -16.45
C LEU A 265 -3.94 6.05 -17.63
N VAL A 266 -4.67 4.96 -17.39
CA VAL A 266 -4.96 3.94 -18.43
C VAL A 266 -5.75 4.48 -19.63
N ARG A 267 -6.33 5.69 -19.53
CA ARG A 267 -6.96 6.40 -20.65
C ARG A 267 -5.94 6.90 -21.69
N TYR A 268 -4.70 7.14 -21.27
CA TYR A 268 -3.67 7.77 -22.07
C TYR A 268 -2.48 6.85 -22.37
N ILE A 269 -2.45 5.65 -21.78
CA ILE A 269 -1.41 4.65 -22.00
C ILE A 269 -2.03 3.32 -22.41
N ARG A 270 -1.45 2.72 -23.46
CA ARG A 270 -1.80 1.36 -23.88
C ARG A 270 -0.92 0.34 -23.15
N GLU A 271 -1.52 -0.75 -22.73
CA GLU A 271 -0.84 -1.90 -22.16
C GLU A 271 0.13 -2.52 -23.18
N ILE A 272 1.23 -3.07 -22.69
CA ILE A 272 2.18 -3.83 -23.52
C ILE A 272 1.74 -5.30 -23.64
N ASP A 273 1.04 -5.81 -22.64
CA ASP A 273 0.49 -7.18 -22.62
C ASP A 273 -0.61 -7.26 -21.56
N SER A 274 -1.37 -8.35 -21.56
CA SER A 274 -2.33 -8.66 -20.51
C SER A 274 -2.48 -10.16 -20.31
N ILE A 275 -2.94 -10.56 -19.12
CA ILE A 275 -3.21 -11.95 -18.81
C ILE A 275 -4.49 -12.09 -18.00
N GLU A 276 -5.29 -13.09 -18.34
CA GLU A 276 -6.47 -13.47 -17.58
C GLU A 276 -6.08 -14.17 -16.28
N ILE A 277 -6.70 -13.74 -15.18
CA ILE A 277 -6.53 -14.31 -13.86
C ILE A 277 -7.88 -14.92 -13.44
N PRO A 278 -7.99 -16.25 -13.32
CA PRO A 278 -9.22 -16.88 -12.89
C PRO A 278 -9.51 -16.58 -11.42
N HIS A 279 -10.69 -16.99 -10.95
CA HIS A 279 -11.02 -16.90 -9.54
C HIS A 279 -10.08 -17.77 -8.70
N ILE A 280 -9.64 -17.27 -7.53
CA ILE A 280 -8.70 -17.97 -6.63
C ILE A 280 -9.21 -19.32 -6.10
N LEU A 281 -10.51 -19.59 -6.24
CA LEU A 281 -11.10 -20.88 -5.87
C LEU A 281 -10.71 -21.99 -6.84
N ASP A 282 -10.45 -21.65 -8.11
CA ASP A 282 -9.79 -22.53 -9.06
C ASP A 282 -8.27 -22.40 -8.88
N ARG A 283 -7.77 -23.03 -7.82
CA ARG A 283 -6.40 -22.83 -7.34
C ARG A 283 -5.35 -23.20 -8.40
N ASP A 284 -5.55 -24.31 -9.09
CA ASP A 284 -4.57 -24.81 -10.06
C ASP A 284 -4.49 -23.86 -11.26
N LEU A 285 -5.64 -23.45 -11.80
CA LEU A 285 -5.67 -22.50 -12.91
C LEU A 285 -5.16 -21.12 -12.50
N PHE A 286 -5.48 -20.68 -11.28
CA PHE A 286 -4.97 -19.41 -10.74
C PHE A 286 -3.45 -19.42 -10.65
N ILE A 287 -2.86 -20.45 -10.04
CA ILE A 287 -1.42 -20.59 -9.88
C ILE A 287 -0.72 -20.68 -11.24
N ASP A 288 -1.25 -21.46 -12.17
CA ASP A 288 -0.75 -21.55 -13.55
C ASP A 288 -0.77 -20.18 -14.26
N SER A 289 -1.84 -19.40 -14.09
CA SER A 289 -1.89 -18.01 -14.59
C SER A 289 -0.82 -17.12 -13.97
N ILE A 290 -0.48 -17.27 -12.68
CA ILE A 290 0.60 -16.49 -12.06
C ILE A 290 1.98 -16.96 -12.56
N TYR A 291 2.19 -18.25 -12.83
CA TYR A 291 3.42 -18.73 -13.49
C TYR A 291 3.57 -18.10 -14.87
N ARG A 292 2.53 -18.13 -15.71
CA ARG A 292 2.53 -17.45 -17.01
C ARG A 292 2.79 -15.95 -16.91
N LEU A 293 2.20 -15.28 -15.92
CA LEU A 293 2.47 -13.86 -15.64
C LEU A 293 3.95 -13.64 -15.33
N SER A 294 4.54 -14.48 -14.46
CA SER A 294 5.96 -14.38 -14.10
C SER A 294 6.88 -14.60 -15.30
N ASP A 295 6.58 -15.56 -16.18
CA ASP A 295 7.38 -15.83 -17.39
C ASP A 295 7.30 -14.66 -18.38
N LYS A 296 6.09 -14.09 -18.58
CA LYS A 296 5.90 -12.87 -19.39
C LYS A 296 6.73 -11.69 -18.84
N ILE A 297 6.66 -11.46 -17.52
CA ILE A 297 7.44 -10.40 -16.86
C ILE A 297 8.93 -10.58 -17.12
N LEU A 298 9.46 -11.79 -16.90
CA LEU A 298 10.88 -12.09 -17.11
C LEU A 298 11.28 -11.88 -18.58
N SER A 299 10.47 -12.35 -19.53
CA SER A 299 10.70 -12.13 -20.96
C SER A 299 10.77 -10.65 -21.34
N LEU A 300 9.85 -9.83 -20.81
CA LEU A 300 9.81 -8.38 -21.08
C LEU A 300 11.04 -7.66 -20.50
N LEU A 301 11.50 -8.07 -19.32
CA LEU A 301 12.67 -7.49 -18.66
C LEU A 301 13.98 -7.88 -19.36
N SER A 302 14.09 -9.11 -19.85
CA SER A 302 15.23 -9.53 -20.68
C SER A 302 15.32 -8.73 -21.97
N TYR A 303 14.20 -8.51 -22.66
CA TYR A 303 14.19 -7.72 -23.91
C TYR A 303 14.69 -6.29 -23.71
N LYS A 304 14.33 -5.65 -22.59
CA LYS A 304 14.82 -4.31 -22.21
C LYS A 304 16.34 -4.26 -21.99
N GLN A 305 16.98 -5.34 -21.54
CA GLN A 305 18.44 -5.38 -21.33
C GLN A 305 19.24 -5.41 -22.65
N TYR A 306 18.65 -5.93 -23.73
CA TYR A 306 19.29 -5.98 -25.05
C TYR A 306 18.93 -4.81 -25.97
N SER A 307 18.02 -3.93 -25.53
CA SER A 307 17.53 -2.77 -26.30
C SER A 307 18.15 -1.44 -25.86
N LYS A 308 19.09 -1.46 -24.91
CA LYS A 308 19.91 -0.32 -24.48
C LYS A 308 21.29 -0.42 -25.11
#